data_AF-A0A165T022-F1
#
_entry.id   AF-A0A165T022-F1
#
_cell.length_a   1.000
_cell.length_b   1.000
_cell.length_c   1.000
_cell.angle_alpha   90.00
_cell.angle_beta   90.00
_cell.angle_gamma   90.00
#
_symmetry.space_group_name_H-M   'P 1'
#
loop_
_entity.id
_entity.type
_entity.pdbx_description
1 polymer ?
#
loop_
_entity_poly.entity_id
_entity_poly.type
_entity_poly.pdbx_seq_one_letter_code
_entity_poly.pdbx_strand_id
1 'polypeptide(L)'
;MVTQYEIHPYAKLFPMMQEDEYVTFRSDISTNGLRHPIVLFQGKILDGRNRYRSCCDLDIEPATEEYTGDDALGFVLSLNLYRRQLSVAQRALIAAEVSSLKSADEEASITIEDAATIMGVSPRSISSACKVVRQGVPELLDAVKSGEISISAAERISGLEDQEQKTLCNDGPKAICKAAKQMREKSRPAPKAASKPITAPSLIDAAESNPASLDASTFDTNSASDDLLQPTMKSPSSTELLFALAKEAMEQGYEAETLVGQILDEVEQGLDMQLLLFTSEAMSLLYPRLKAMSFRR
;
A
#
# COMPACT_ATOMS: atom_id res chain seq x y z
N MET A 1 -20.72 -10.87 37.10
CA MET A 1 -20.67 -9.42 36.81
C MET A 1 -19.51 -9.24 35.87
N VAL A 2 -19.74 -8.78 34.64
CA VAL A 2 -18.63 -8.57 33.69
C VAL A 2 -17.81 -7.39 34.20
N THR A 3 -16.53 -7.63 34.51
CA THR A 3 -15.62 -6.58 35.00
C THR A 3 -15.49 -5.50 33.93
N GLN A 4 -15.85 -4.27 34.28
CA GLN A 4 -15.80 -3.14 33.36
C GLN A 4 -14.43 -2.48 33.41
N TYR A 5 -13.72 -2.45 32.29
CA TYR A 5 -12.41 -1.81 32.19
C TYR A 5 -12.49 -0.53 31.35
N GLU A 6 -11.79 0.52 31.78
CA GLU A 6 -11.65 1.74 31.00
C GLU A 6 -10.65 1.56 29.85
N ILE A 7 -10.84 2.28 28.74
CA ILE A 7 -9.93 2.22 27.59
C ILE A 7 -8.80 3.25 27.76
N HIS A 8 -7.55 2.79 27.66
CA HIS A 8 -6.38 3.68 27.74
C HIS A 8 -6.33 4.63 26.52
N PRO A 9 -5.94 5.91 26.68
CA PRO A 9 -5.84 6.87 25.57
C PRO A 9 -4.97 6.36 24.40
N TYR A 10 -3.84 5.72 24.68
CA TYR A 10 -2.97 5.14 23.63
C TYR A 10 -3.65 4.04 22.82
N ALA A 11 -4.56 3.27 23.42
CA ALA A 11 -5.32 2.25 22.71
C ALA A 11 -6.36 2.86 21.74
N LYS A 12 -6.72 4.14 21.91
CA LYS A 12 -7.63 4.87 21.02
C LYS A 12 -6.97 5.34 19.72
N LEU A 13 -5.64 5.37 19.66
CA LEU A 13 -4.88 5.73 18.45
C LEU A 13 -5.17 4.77 17.30
N PHE A 14 -5.54 3.53 17.61
CA PHE A 14 -5.86 2.51 16.62
C PHE A 14 -7.38 2.41 16.42
N PRO A 15 -7.86 2.37 15.15
CA PRO A 15 -9.28 2.24 14.85
C PRO A 15 -9.82 0.88 15.31
N MET A 16 -11.13 0.82 15.59
CA MET A 16 -11.82 -0.45 15.83
C MET A 16 -11.92 -1.24 14.53
N MET A 17 -12.05 -2.57 14.66
CA MET A 17 -12.29 -3.45 13.51
C MET A 17 -13.63 -3.09 12.85
N GLN A 18 -13.71 -3.17 11.52
CA GLN A 18 -14.95 -2.96 10.78
C GLN A 18 -15.98 -4.02 11.16
N GLU A 19 -17.27 -3.72 10.98
CA GLU A 19 -18.35 -4.57 11.52
C GLU A 19 -18.41 -5.95 10.84
N ASP A 20 -18.12 -6.01 9.54
CA ASP A 20 -18.06 -7.26 8.76
C ASP A 20 -16.93 -8.18 9.25
N GLU A 21 -15.72 -7.64 9.42
CA GLU A 21 -14.59 -8.35 10.02
C GLU A 21 -14.89 -8.73 11.48
N TYR A 22 -15.52 -7.84 12.24
CA TYR A 22 -15.83 -8.04 13.66
C TYR A 22 -16.78 -9.21 13.87
N VAL A 23 -17.79 -9.40 13.02
CA VAL A 23 -18.70 -10.55 13.12
C VAL A 23 -17.94 -11.87 12.99
N THR A 24 -17.02 -11.96 12.03
CA THR A 24 -16.19 -13.17 11.85
C THR A 24 -15.26 -13.39 13.04
N PHE A 25 -14.63 -12.32 13.54
CA PHE A 25 -13.75 -12.35 14.70
C PHE A 25 -14.46 -12.78 15.99
N ARG A 26 -15.67 -12.25 16.23
CA ARG A 26 -16.51 -12.63 17.37
C ARG A 26 -16.93 -14.10 17.30
N SER A 27 -17.30 -14.58 16.11
CA SER A 27 -17.64 -16.00 15.91
C SER A 27 -16.46 -16.93 16.21
N ASP A 28 -15.24 -16.52 15.84
CA ASP A 28 -14.02 -17.25 16.19
C ASP A 28 -13.81 -17.31 17.71
N ILE A 29 -13.95 -16.17 18.41
CA ILE A 29 -13.86 -16.13 19.88
C ILE A 29 -14.94 -16.98 20.54
N SER A 30 -16.16 -17.01 20.01
CA SER A 30 -17.22 -17.86 20.54
C SER A 30 -16.91 -19.35 20.39
N THR A 31 -16.16 -19.74 19.36
CA THR A 31 -15.86 -21.16 19.05
C THR A 31 -14.58 -21.63 19.74
N ASN A 32 -13.54 -20.79 19.73
CA ASN A 32 -12.20 -21.12 20.17
C ASN A 32 -11.83 -20.51 21.52
N GLY A 33 -12.66 -19.63 22.07
CA GLY A 33 -12.37 -18.85 23.26
C GLY A 33 -11.34 -17.75 23.03
N LEU A 34 -11.04 -17.02 24.11
CA LEU A 34 -10.03 -15.97 24.10
C LEU A 34 -8.62 -16.56 24.17
N ARG A 35 -7.89 -16.60 23.03
CA ARG A 35 -6.52 -17.15 22.97
C ARG A 35 -5.44 -16.23 23.49
N HIS A 36 -5.65 -14.91 23.35
CA HIS A 36 -4.69 -13.90 23.78
C HIS A 36 -5.37 -12.99 24.80
N PRO A 37 -4.75 -12.77 25.97
CA PRO A 37 -5.33 -11.92 27.00
C PRO A 37 -5.45 -10.46 26.54
N ILE A 38 -6.28 -9.73 27.26
CA ILE A 38 -6.40 -8.28 27.14
C ILE A 38 -5.32 -7.66 28.02
N VAL A 39 -4.52 -6.78 27.43
CA VAL A 39 -3.41 -6.17 28.15
C VAL A 39 -3.91 -4.92 28.84
N LEU A 40 -3.69 -4.84 30.15
CA LEU A 40 -4.03 -3.70 31.00
C LEU A 40 -2.78 -2.91 31.35
N PHE A 41 -2.90 -1.59 31.49
CA PHE A 41 -1.88 -0.72 32.04
C PHE A 41 -2.55 0.28 32.96
N GLN A 42 -2.12 0.33 34.23
CA GLN A 42 -2.72 1.15 35.27
C GLN A 42 -4.25 0.91 35.40
N GLY A 43 -4.67 -0.36 35.30
CA GLY A 43 -6.08 -0.75 35.35
C GLY A 43 -6.92 -0.40 34.10
N LYS A 44 -6.30 0.11 33.02
CA LYS A 44 -6.97 0.48 31.77
C LYS A 44 -6.53 -0.42 30.62
N ILE A 45 -7.41 -0.69 29.66
CA ILE A 45 -7.10 -1.51 28.47
C ILE A 45 -6.06 -0.80 27.60
N LEU A 46 -4.86 -1.36 27.53
CA LEU A 46 -3.75 -0.92 26.68
C LEU A 46 -3.80 -1.59 25.30
N ASP A 47 -4.12 -2.89 25.23
CA ASP A 47 -4.35 -3.62 23.97
C ASP A 47 -5.51 -4.64 24.10
N GLY A 48 -6.21 -4.88 22.99
CA GLY A 48 -7.28 -5.87 22.92
C GLY A 48 -8.71 -5.33 23.03
N ARG A 49 -8.96 -4.10 22.59
CA ARG A 49 -10.29 -3.47 22.59
C ARG A 49 -11.36 -4.31 21.88
N ASN A 50 -11.05 -4.87 20.71
CA ASN A 50 -11.98 -5.75 19.99
C ASN A 50 -12.23 -7.06 20.76
N ARG A 51 -11.20 -7.62 21.43
CA ARG A 51 -11.33 -8.81 22.27
C ARG A 51 -12.23 -8.54 23.48
N TYR A 52 -12.02 -7.39 24.14
CA TYR A 52 -12.87 -6.94 25.23
C TYR A 52 -14.33 -6.78 24.81
N ARG A 53 -14.58 -6.11 23.67
CA ARG A 53 -15.92 -5.95 23.08
C ARG A 53 -16.56 -7.32 22.83
N SER A 54 -15.84 -8.26 22.22
CA SER A 54 -16.36 -9.61 21.98
C SER A 54 -16.64 -10.39 23.25
N CYS A 55 -15.79 -10.28 24.28
CA CYS A 55 -16.03 -10.90 25.58
C CYS A 55 -17.31 -10.34 26.24
N CYS A 56 -17.52 -9.02 26.18
CA CYS A 56 -18.74 -8.39 26.68
C CYS A 56 -19.97 -8.86 25.90
N ASP A 57 -19.88 -8.89 24.57
CA ASP A 57 -21.00 -9.29 23.72
C ASP A 57 -21.36 -10.79 23.85
N LEU A 58 -20.41 -11.63 24.29
CA LEU A 58 -20.58 -13.07 24.48
C LEU A 58 -20.80 -13.46 25.95
N ASP A 59 -20.85 -12.49 26.86
CA ASP A 59 -20.90 -12.71 28.32
C ASP A 59 -19.78 -13.63 28.85
N ILE A 60 -18.60 -13.57 28.22
CA ILE A 60 -17.40 -14.31 28.59
C ILE A 60 -16.54 -13.45 29.52
N GLU A 61 -16.05 -14.03 30.62
CA GLU A 61 -15.14 -13.32 31.52
C GLU A 61 -13.79 -13.07 30.82
N PRO A 62 -13.37 -11.80 30.65
CA PRO A 62 -12.16 -11.47 29.91
C PRO A 62 -10.91 -11.89 30.67
N ALA A 63 -10.05 -12.71 30.05
CA ALA A 63 -8.71 -12.95 30.58
C ALA A 63 -7.84 -11.70 30.38
N THR A 64 -7.24 -11.20 31.47
CA THR A 64 -6.44 -9.97 31.48
C THR A 64 -5.02 -10.23 31.97
N GLU A 65 -4.08 -9.47 31.41
CA GLU A 65 -2.67 -9.46 31.81
C GLU A 65 -2.23 -8.01 32.06
N GLU A 66 -1.48 -7.75 33.12
CA GLU A 66 -0.99 -6.42 33.44
C GLU A 66 0.38 -6.16 32.80
N TYR A 67 0.48 -5.07 32.05
CA TYR A 67 1.71 -4.60 31.44
C TYR A 67 2.54 -3.85 32.47
N THR A 68 3.77 -4.32 32.69
CA THR A 68 4.71 -3.76 33.68
C THR A 68 5.91 -3.04 33.05
N GLY A 69 5.88 -2.76 31.75
CA GLY A 69 6.98 -2.09 31.07
C GLY A 69 6.91 -0.56 31.17
N ASP A 70 8.06 0.08 30.91
CA ASP A 70 8.21 1.54 31.06
C ASP A 70 7.73 2.34 29.83
N ASP A 71 7.62 1.71 28.65
CA ASP A 71 7.18 2.35 27.40
C ASP A 71 5.86 1.76 26.88
N ALA A 72 4.77 2.13 27.54
CA ALA A 72 3.42 1.72 27.16
C ALA A 72 3.03 2.16 25.75
N LEU A 73 3.51 3.33 25.27
CA LEU A 73 3.22 3.81 23.93
C LEU A 73 3.96 2.97 22.89
N GLY A 74 5.27 2.77 23.03
CA GLY A 74 6.07 1.94 22.12
C GLY A 74 5.61 0.48 22.10
N PHE A 75 5.12 -0.04 23.23
CA PHE A 75 4.46 -1.35 23.27
C PHE A 75 3.21 -1.40 22.39
N VAL A 76 2.27 -0.45 22.53
CA VAL A 76 1.06 -0.43 21.69
C VAL A 76 1.42 -0.24 20.22
N LEU A 77 2.37 0.65 19.92
CA LEU A 77 2.84 0.90 18.56
C LEU A 77 3.42 -0.38 17.94
N SER A 78 4.38 -1.04 18.60
CA SER A 78 5.01 -2.26 18.09
C SER A 78 3.99 -3.40 17.91
N LEU A 79 3.10 -3.63 18.87
CA LEU A 79 2.07 -4.66 18.76
C LEU A 79 1.14 -4.45 17.57
N ASN A 80 0.76 -3.21 17.31
CA ASN A 80 -0.22 -2.89 16.26
C ASN A 80 0.42 -2.65 14.88
N LEU A 81 1.68 -2.22 14.82
CA LEU A 81 2.44 -2.09 13.57
C LEU A 81 2.69 -3.46 12.91
N TYR A 82 3.01 -4.49 13.69
CA TYR A 82 3.37 -5.81 13.16
C TYR A 82 2.19 -6.80 13.04
N ARG A 83 1.07 -6.60 13.75
CA ARG A 83 0.05 -7.66 13.86
C ARG A 83 -0.93 -7.79 12.70
N ARG A 84 -1.37 -6.72 12.01
CA ARG A 84 -2.22 -6.78 10.80
C ARG A 84 -2.68 -5.38 10.33
N GLN A 85 -2.40 -5.09 9.07
CA GLN A 85 -3.19 -4.26 8.13
C GLN A 85 -3.54 -2.82 8.51
N LEU A 86 -2.59 -2.04 9.04
CA LEU A 86 -2.69 -0.59 8.81
C LEU A 86 -2.14 -0.28 7.43
N SER A 87 -3.00 0.26 6.56
CA SER A 87 -2.57 0.83 5.30
C SER A 87 -1.52 1.92 5.55
N VAL A 88 -0.67 2.19 4.56
CA VAL A 88 0.30 3.32 4.62
C VAL A 88 -0.41 4.62 5.02
N ALA A 89 -1.67 4.76 4.60
CA ALA A 89 -2.52 5.89 4.92
C ALA A 89 -2.87 5.99 6.42
N GLN A 90 -3.30 4.89 7.03
CA GLN A 90 -3.62 4.88 8.45
C GLN A 90 -2.37 5.06 9.32
N ARG A 91 -1.23 4.45 8.94
CA ARG A 91 0.03 4.61 9.69
C ARG A 91 0.51 6.05 9.73
N ALA A 92 0.43 6.78 8.62
CA ALA A 92 0.83 8.18 8.60
C ALA A 92 -0.16 9.12 9.32
N LEU A 93 -1.46 8.79 9.40
CA LEU A 93 -2.40 9.51 10.27
C LEU A 93 -2.07 9.32 11.76
N ILE A 94 -1.79 8.09 12.18
CA ILE A 94 -1.41 7.80 13.56
C ILE A 94 -0.09 8.51 13.90
N ALA A 95 0.88 8.50 12.99
CA ALA A 95 2.14 9.24 13.14
C ALA A 95 1.90 10.75 13.33
N ALA A 96 0.99 11.33 12.55
CA ALA A 96 0.62 12.74 12.66
C ALA A 96 -0.07 13.05 14.00
N GLU A 97 -1.01 12.20 14.46
CA GLU A 97 -1.67 12.36 15.77
C GLU A 97 -0.67 12.22 16.93
N VAL A 98 0.26 11.27 16.88
CA VAL A 98 1.31 11.08 17.90
C VAL A 98 2.25 12.29 17.97
N SER A 99 2.65 12.84 16.83
CA SER A 99 3.48 14.06 16.77
C SER A 99 2.75 15.28 17.33
N SER A 100 1.44 15.39 17.07
CA SER A 100 0.60 16.49 17.58
C SER A 100 0.37 16.41 19.09
N LEU A 101 0.05 15.22 19.63
CA LEU A 101 -0.23 15.03 21.06
C LEU A 101 0.99 15.30 21.96
N LYS A 102 2.21 14.95 21.51
CA LYS A 102 3.45 15.15 22.28
C LYS A 102 4.03 16.57 22.15
N SER A 103 3.48 17.41 21.29
CA SER A 103 3.84 18.83 21.25
C SER A 103 3.27 19.63 22.43
N ALA A 104 2.34 19.03 23.21
CA ALA A 104 1.75 19.63 24.40
C ALA A 104 2.48 19.30 25.71
N ASP A 105 3.25 18.21 25.76
CA ASP A 105 4.04 17.78 26.93
C ASP A 105 5.55 17.79 26.54
N GLU A 106 6.29 18.79 27.02
CA GLU A 106 7.62 19.19 26.52
C GLU A 106 8.78 18.17 26.67
N GLU A 107 8.59 16.99 27.27
CA GLU A 107 9.72 16.12 27.62
C GLU A 107 10.05 15.00 26.62
N ALA A 108 9.25 14.79 25.56
CA ALA A 108 9.56 13.79 24.53
C ALA A 108 8.98 14.14 23.16
N SER A 109 9.42 15.25 22.57
CA SER A 109 9.11 15.59 21.17
C SER A 109 9.70 14.52 20.24
N ILE A 110 8.84 13.64 19.73
CA ILE A 110 9.21 12.74 18.62
C ILE A 110 9.13 13.57 17.35
N THR A 111 10.26 13.71 16.65
CA THR A 111 10.31 14.43 15.38
C THR A 111 9.47 13.71 14.32
N ILE A 112 9.11 14.41 13.24
CA ILE A 112 8.39 13.79 12.11
C ILE A 112 9.21 12.62 11.55
N GLU A 113 10.52 12.77 11.54
CA GLU A 113 11.50 11.78 11.12
C GLU A 113 11.49 10.54 12.02
N ASP A 114 11.53 10.74 13.35
CA ASP A 114 11.46 9.63 14.30
C ASP A 114 10.12 8.89 14.20
N ALA A 115 9.02 9.63 14.05
CA ALA A 115 7.70 9.07 13.83
C ALA A 115 7.62 8.29 12.50
N ALA A 116 8.27 8.77 11.43
CA ALA A 116 8.36 8.08 10.14
C ALA A 116 9.08 6.75 10.27
N THR A 117 10.21 6.73 10.99
CA THR A 117 10.99 5.52 11.23
C THR A 117 10.23 4.51 12.09
N ILE A 118 9.62 4.96 13.19
CA ILE A 118 8.81 4.10 14.07
C ILE A 118 7.64 3.48 13.30
N MET A 119 6.99 4.26 12.43
CA MET A 119 5.75 3.85 11.75
C MET A 119 5.97 3.20 10.37
N GLY A 120 7.22 3.12 9.90
CA GLY A 120 7.56 2.56 8.60
C GLY A 120 6.82 3.25 7.45
N VAL A 121 6.79 4.59 7.46
CA VAL A 121 6.18 5.44 6.41
C VAL A 121 7.14 6.54 5.99
N SER A 122 6.93 7.14 4.82
CA SER A 122 7.76 8.27 4.40
C SER A 122 7.44 9.53 5.20
N PRO A 123 8.43 10.39 5.51
CA PRO A 123 8.18 11.70 6.15
C PRO A 123 7.17 12.55 5.37
N ARG A 124 7.19 12.46 4.04
CA ARG A 124 6.21 13.12 3.17
C ARG A 124 4.78 12.65 3.43
N SER A 125 4.58 11.34 3.65
CA SER A 125 3.27 10.79 4.00
C SER A 125 2.75 11.35 5.32
N ILE A 126 3.64 11.55 6.30
CA ILE A 126 3.27 12.18 7.58
C ILE A 126 2.91 13.64 7.38
N SER A 127 3.70 14.41 6.62
CA SER A 127 3.37 15.81 6.32
C SER A 127 2.02 15.96 5.59
N SER A 128 1.73 15.09 4.62
CA SER A 128 0.44 15.03 3.95
C SER A 128 -0.67 14.67 4.93
N ALA A 129 -0.46 13.70 5.83
CA ALA A 129 -1.42 13.33 6.87
C ALA A 129 -1.68 14.48 7.86
N CYS A 130 -0.65 15.21 8.32
CA CYS A 130 -0.79 16.39 9.16
C CYS A 130 -1.67 17.46 8.51
N LYS A 131 -1.53 17.65 7.18
CA LYS A 131 -2.37 18.59 6.43
C LYS A 131 -3.83 18.15 6.40
N VAL A 132 -4.08 16.86 6.16
CA VAL A 132 -5.44 16.28 6.17
C VAL A 132 -6.06 16.36 7.57
N VAL A 133 -5.30 16.09 8.64
CA VAL A 133 -5.79 16.24 10.03
C VAL A 133 -6.15 17.70 10.36
N ARG A 134 -5.39 18.65 9.84
CA ARG A 134 -5.59 20.08 10.13
C ARG A 134 -6.70 20.74 9.30
N GLN A 135 -6.88 20.32 8.05
CA GLN A 135 -7.72 21.00 7.06
C GLN A 135 -8.87 20.13 6.52
N GLY A 136 -8.86 18.83 6.82
CA GLY A 136 -9.88 17.90 6.38
C GLY A 136 -11.11 17.92 7.27
N VAL A 137 -12.29 17.79 6.65
CA VAL A 137 -13.54 17.57 7.38
C VAL A 137 -13.56 16.18 8.04
N PRO A 138 -14.32 15.96 9.13
CA PRO A 138 -14.38 14.69 9.85
C PRO A 138 -14.70 13.50 8.94
N GLU A 139 -15.60 13.69 7.98
CA GLU A 139 -16.02 12.66 7.04
C GLU A 139 -14.86 12.20 6.12
N LEU A 140 -13.98 13.14 5.75
CA LEU A 140 -12.79 12.84 4.96
C LEU A 140 -11.76 12.06 5.78
N LEU A 141 -11.61 12.42 7.06
CA LEU A 141 -10.72 11.70 7.99
C LEU A 141 -11.22 10.27 8.22
N ASP A 142 -12.51 10.08 8.40
CA ASP A 142 -13.12 8.77 8.60
C ASP A 142 -12.93 7.87 7.38
N ALA A 143 -13.06 8.41 6.16
CA ALA A 143 -12.81 7.65 4.93
C ALA A 143 -11.34 7.22 4.74
N VAL A 144 -10.39 8.01 5.26
CA VAL A 144 -8.97 7.59 5.29
C VAL A 144 -8.72 6.59 6.42
N LYS A 145 -9.39 6.76 7.57
CA LYS A 145 -9.33 5.83 8.72
C LYS A 145 -9.95 4.47 8.40
N SER A 146 -11.00 4.40 7.58
CA SER A 146 -11.58 3.13 7.11
C SER A 146 -10.72 2.45 6.04
N GLY A 147 -9.74 3.15 5.47
CA GLY A 147 -8.84 2.62 4.43
C GLY A 147 -9.43 2.67 3.02
N GLU A 148 -10.60 3.29 2.83
CA GLU A 148 -11.24 3.44 1.53
C GLU A 148 -10.49 4.41 0.60
N ILE A 149 -9.70 5.33 1.18
CA ILE A 149 -9.05 6.43 0.46
C ILE A 149 -7.59 6.59 0.89
N SER A 150 -6.71 6.83 -0.09
CA SER A 150 -5.30 7.12 0.19
C SER A 150 -5.09 8.53 0.76
N ILE A 151 -4.07 8.72 1.62
CA ILE A 151 -3.65 10.06 2.09
C ILE A 151 -3.43 11.02 0.93
N SER A 152 -2.82 10.55 -0.16
CA SER A 152 -2.48 11.43 -1.29
C SER A 152 -3.70 11.99 -2.01
N ALA A 153 -4.81 11.24 -2.02
CA ALA A 153 -6.08 11.72 -2.54
C ALA A 153 -6.72 12.69 -1.54
N ALA A 154 -6.73 12.33 -0.25
CA ALA A 154 -7.27 13.17 0.81
C ALA A 154 -6.56 14.52 0.93
N GLU A 155 -5.23 14.59 0.80
CA GLU A 155 -4.44 15.84 0.87
C GLU A 155 -4.81 16.85 -0.23
N ARG A 156 -5.25 16.37 -1.40
CA ARG A 156 -5.70 17.24 -2.48
C ARG A 156 -7.08 17.81 -2.18
N ILE A 157 -7.97 16.97 -1.64
CA ILE A 157 -9.33 17.39 -1.26
C ILE A 157 -9.31 18.31 -0.05
N SER A 158 -8.38 18.12 0.89
CA SER A 158 -8.23 18.99 2.07
C SER A 158 -7.83 20.44 1.73
N GLY A 159 -7.49 20.72 0.46
CA GLY A 159 -7.25 22.08 -0.03
C GLY A 159 -8.50 22.80 -0.57
N LEU A 160 -9.64 22.10 -0.67
CA LEU A 160 -10.93 22.66 -1.09
C LEU A 160 -11.69 23.25 0.10
N GLU A 161 -12.75 24.01 -0.19
CA GLU A 161 -13.64 24.56 0.85
C GLU A 161 -14.42 23.45 1.55
N ASP A 162 -14.69 23.62 2.85
CA ASP A 162 -15.30 22.58 3.72
C ASP A 162 -16.61 22.00 3.16
N GLN A 163 -17.40 22.82 2.47
CA GLN A 163 -18.66 22.37 1.85
C GLN A 163 -18.39 21.41 0.68
N GLU A 164 -17.41 21.71 -0.16
CA GLU A 164 -17.04 20.85 -1.29
C GLU A 164 -16.42 19.53 -0.81
N GLN A 165 -15.64 19.58 0.27
CA GLN A 165 -15.12 18.36 0.90
C GLN A 165 -16.26 17.45 1.37
N LYS A 166 -17.27 18.00 2.05
CA LYS A 166 -18.44 17.26 2.52
C LYS A 166 -19.26 16.68 1.39
N THR A 167 -19.50 17.44 0.31
CA THR A 167 -20.24 16.93 -0.85
C THR A 167 -19.52 15.73 -1.47
N LEU A 168 -18.20 15.80 -1.62
CA LEU A 168 -17.41 14.70 -2.16
C LEU A 168 -17.39 13.47 -1.25
N CYS A 169 -17.37 13.67 0.08
CA CYS A 169 -17.48 12.57 1.04
C CYS A 169 -18.83 11.88 0.98
N ASN A 170 -19.93 12.64 0.82
CA ASN A 170 -21.28 12.10 0.69
C ASN A 170 -21.47 11.32 -0.63
N ASP A 171 -20.81 11.74 -1.70
CA ASP A 171 -20.82 11.04 -3.00
C ASP A 171 -20.00 9.73 -2.97
N GLY A 172 -19.24 9.51 -1.89
CA GLY A 172 -18.51 8.28 -1.60
C GLY A 172 -17.06 8.24 -2.10
N PRO A 173 -16.32 7.16 -1.79
CA PRO A 173 -14.86 7.09 -1.99
C PRO A 173 -14.43 7.19 -3.46
N LYS A 174 -15.27 6.68 -4.39
CA LYS A 174 -14.99 6.78 -5.84
C LYS A 174 -15.02 8.23 -6.34
N ALA A 175 -15.90 9.07 -5.78
CA ALA A 175 -16.00 10.48 -6.15
C ALA A 175 -14.74 11.25 -5.71
N ILE A 176 -14.28 10.99 -4.48
CA ILE A 176 -13.05 11.56 -3.94
C ILE A 176 -11.84 11.19 -4.80
N CYS A 177 -11.68 9.91 -5.14
CA CYS A 177 -10.58 9.45 -6.00
C CYS A 177 -10.61 10.11 -7.39
N LYS A 178 -11.81 10.25 -7.99
CA LYS A 178 -11.99 10.91 -9.29
C LYS A 178 -11.64 12.40 -9.22
N ALA A 179 -12.14 13.11 -8.20
CA ALA A 179 -11.86 14.53 -8.00
C ALA A 179 -10.35 14.77 -7.77
N ALA A 180 -9.72 13.96 -6.92
CA ALA A 180 -8.27 14.04 -6.67
C ALA A 180 -7.44 13.78 -7.95
N LYS A 181 -7.87 12.82 -8.79
CA LYS A 181 -7.22 12.54 -10.09
C LYS A 181 -7.34 13.74 -11.04
N GLN A 182 -8.52 14.34 -11.16
CA GLN A 182 -8.73 15.53 -11.98
C GLN A 182 -7.91 16.74 -11.51
N MET A 183 -7.78 16.94 -10.20
CA MET A 183 -6.94 18.00 -9.63
C MET A 183 -5.46 17.75 -9.94
N ARG A 184 -4.99 16.49 -9.88
CA ARG A 184 -3.62 16.11 -10.27
C ARG A 184 -3.34 16.37 -11.75
N GLU A 185 -4.29 16.04 -12.62
CA GLU A 185 -4.16 16.27 -14.06
C GLU A 185 -4.11 17.78 -14.38
N LYS A 186 -4.98 18.57 -13.75
CA LYS A 186 -4.98 20.04 -13.89
C LYS A 186 -3.71 20.70 -13.35
N SER A 187 -3.09 20.14 -12.31
CA SER A 187 -1.87 20.69 -11.69
C SER A 187 -0.57 20.12 -12.26
N ARG A 188 -0.62 19.23 -13.26
CA ARG A 188 0.57 18.58 -13.81
C ARG A 188 1.37 19.61 -14.63
N PRO A 189 2.63 19.90 -14.28
CA PRO A 189 3.46 20.78 -15.09
C PRO A 189 3.67 20.16 -16.47
N ALA A 190 3.65 21.00 -17.52
CA ALA A 190 3.96 20.58 -18.88
C ALA A 190 5.31 19.85 -18.93
N PRO A 191 5.46 18.77 -19.71
CA PRO A 191 6.72 18.04 -19.81
C PRO A 191 7.84 19.01 -20.19
N LYS A 192 8.87 19.10 -19.35
CA LYS A 192 10.08 19.87 -19.67
C LYS A 192 10.70 19.24 -20.91
N ALA A 193 10.88 20.04 -21.96
CA ALA A 193 11.60 19.63 -23.16
C ALA A 193 12.95 19.03 -22.76
N ALA A 194 13.24 17.84 -23.28
CA ALA A 194 14.43 17.06 -22.96
C ALA A 194 15.70 17.92 -23.12
N SER A 195 16.35 18.25 -22.00
CA SER A 195 17.69 18.80 -22.00
C SER A 195 18.67 17.71 -22.46
N LYS A 196 19.47 18.06 -23.48
CA LYS A 196 20.46 17.22 -24.17
C LYS A 196 21.27 16.29 -23.24
N PRO A 197 21.62 15.08 -23.71
CA PRO A 197 22.39 14.13 -22.92
C PRO A 197 23.76 14.69 -22.53
N ILE A 198 24.06 14.61 -21.23
CA ILE A 198 25.37 14.88 -20.66
C ILE A 198 26.31 13.77 -21.15
N THR A 199 27.31 14.16 -21.92
CA THR A 199 28.40 13.29 -22.38
C THR A 199 29.28 12.91 -21.19
N ALA A 200 29.34 11.64 -20.84
CA ALA A 200 30.36 11.10 -19.95
C ALA A 200 31.55 10.57 -20.80
N PRO A 201 32.80 10.83 -20.41
CA PRO A 201 33.97 10.57 -21.22
C PRO A 201 34.37 9.08 -21.26
N SER A 202 34.80 8.66 -22.45
CA SER A 202 35.35 7.35 -22.80
C SER A 202 36.76 7.10 -22.23
N LEU A 203 37.03 5.88 -21.77
CA LEU A 203 38.37 5.29 -21.71
C LEU A 203 38.31 3.79 -22.10
N ILE A 204 38.88 3.46 -23.28
CA ILE A 204 39.83 2.37 -23.63
C ILE A 204 39.87 1.11 -22.72
N ASP A 205 40.01 -0.14 -23.19
CA ASP A 205 40.65 -0.66 -24.41
C ASP A 205 40.36 -2.18 -24.62
N ALA A 206 40.55 -2.65 -25.87
CA ALA A 206 40.95 -4.02 -26.32
C ALA A 206 40.01 -5.24 -26.05
N ALA A 207 39.82 -6.23 -26.94
CA ALA A 207 40.29 -6.55 -28.28
C ALA A 207 39.50 -7.77 -28.81
N GLU A 208 39.39 -7.87 -30.15
CA GLU A 208 39.34 -9.11 -30.99
C GLU A 208 38.22 -10.15 -30.73
N SER A 209 37.53 -10.76 -31.71
CA SER A 209 37.76 -11.00 -33.13
C SER A 209 36.45 -11.57 -33.74
N ASN A 210 36.09 -11.11 -34.94
CA ASN A 210 35.22 -11.82 -35.91
C ASN A 210 36.14 -12.70 -36.82
N PRO A 211 35.73 -13.45 -37.88
CA PRO A 211 34.42 -13.57 -38.54
C PRO A 211 34.05 -14.99 -39.11
N ALA A 212 32.85 -15.13 -39.70
CA ALA A 212 32.50 -15.89 -40.93
C ALA A 212 30.97 -16.17 -40.94
N SER A 213 30.09 -15.58 -41.77
CA SER A 213 29.91 -15.52 -43.24
C SER A 213 29.21 -16.73 -43.88
N LEU A 214 28.33 -16.42 -44.86
CA LEU A 214 27.73 -17.23 -45.96
C LEU A 214 26.31 -17.76 -45.67
N ASP A 215 25.24 -17.20 -46.25
CA ASP A 215 24.71 -17.35 -47.64
C ASP A 215 23.45 -18.27 -47.59
N ALA A 216 22.39 -18.17 -48.39
CA ALA A 216 21.93 -17.28 -49.44
C ALA A 216 20.42 -17.56 -49.68
N SER A 217 19.71 -16.57 -50.26
CA SER A 217 18.61 -16.62 -51.25
C SER A 217 17.81 -17.93 -51.46
N THR A 218 16.49 -17.98 -51.75
CA THR A 218 15.72 -17.24 -52.78
C THR A 218 14.29 -17.81 -52.95
N PHE A 219 13.39 -17.01 -53.54
CA PHE A 219 12.18 -17.36 -54.34
C PHE A 219 10.98 -18.02 -53.61
N ASP A 220 9.70 -17.75 -53.90
CA ASP A 220 9.05 -17.16 -55.09
C ASP A 220 7.64 -16.62 -54.76
N THR A 221 7.12 -15.79 -55.65
CA THR A 221 5.83 -15.07 -55.57
C THR A 221 4.67 -15.76 -56.31
N ASN A 222 3.44 -15.49 -55.84
CA ASN A 222 2.24 -15.04 -56.60
C ASN A 222 0.95 -15.91 -56.73
N SER A 223 -0.16 -15.32 -56.20
CA SER A 223 -1.56 -15.25 -56.72
C SER A 223 -2.42 -16.54 -56.81
N ALA A 224 -3.74 -16.61 -56.55
CA ALA A 224 -4.82 -15.64 -56.36
C ALA A 224 -6.08 -16.27 -55.69
N SER A 225 -6.95 -15.38 -55.18
CA SER A 225 -8.42 -15.44 -55.00
C SER A 225 -9.12 -16.31 -53.94
N ASP A 226 -10.03 -15.62 -53.22
CA ASP A 226 -11.25 -16.06 -52.50
C ASP A 226 -11.11 -17.05 -51.33
N ASP A 227 -11.33 -16.58 -50.10
CA ASP A 227 -12.65 -16.69 -49.47
C ASP A 227 -12.67 -15.92 -48.12
N LEU A 228 -13.83 -15.37 -47.78
CA LEU A 228 -14.08 -14.63 -46.55
C LEU A 228 -13.81 -15.50 -45.31
N LEU A 229 -12.88 -15.11 -44.44
CA LEU A 229 -12.98 -15.34 -42.99
C LEU A 229 -11.98 -14.40 -42.28
N GLN A 230 -12.48 -13.33 -41.64
CA GLN A 230 -11.67 -12.49 -40.77
C GLN A 230 -11.13 -13.36 -39.62
N PRO A 231 -9.81 -13.42 -39.36
CA PRO A 231 -9.33 -14.00 -38.12
C PRO A 231 -9.63 -12.99 -37.02
N THR A 232 -10.53 -13.36 -36.11
CA THR A 232 -10.76 -12.63 -34.86
C THR A 232 -9.41 -12.46 -34.18
N MET A 233 -8.92 -11.21 -34.10
CA MET A 233 -7.73 -10.91 -33.31
C MET A 233 -8.05 -11.30 -31.88
N LYS A 234 -7.53 -12.44 -31.42
CA LYS A 234 -7.53 -12.77 -30.00
C LYS A 234 -6.69 -11.69 -29.35
N SER A 235 -7.31 -10.87 -28.51
CA SER A 235 -6.60 -9.98 -27.60
C SER A 235 -5.50 -10.79 -26.92
N PRO A 236 -4.26 -10.26 -26.81
CA PRO A 236 -3.16 -10.99 -26.20
C PRO A 236 -3.59 -11.46 -24.80
N SER A 237 -3.24 -12.69 -24.46
CA SER A 237 -3.48 -13.22 -23.12
C SER A 237 -2.81 -12.32 -22.09
N SER A 238 -3.42 -12.13 -20.92
CA SER A 238 -2.85 -11.39 -19.77
C SER A 238 -1.40 -11.80 -19.48
N THR A 239 -1.06 -13.08 -19.70
CA THR A 239 0.30 -13.61 -19.56
C THR A 239 1.25 -13.12 -20.65
N GLU A 240 0.79 -13.06 -21.90
CA GLU A 240 1.59 -12.59 -23.05
C GLU A 240 1.92 -11.09 -22.90
N LEU A 241 0.97 -10.32 -22.38
CA LEU A 241 1.17 -8.90 -22.08
C LEU A 241 2.23 -8.68 -20.99
N LEU A 242 2.20 -9.45 -19.91
CA LEU A 242 3.21 -9.40 -18.85
C LEU A 242 4.62 -9.76 -19.36
N PHE A 243 4.74 -10.80 -20.18
CA PHE A 243 6.03 -11.17 -20.77
C PHE A 243 6.54 -10.14 -21.79
N ALA A 244 5.64 -9.53 -22.56
CA ALA A 244 5.99 -8.46 -23.48
C ALA A 244 6.54 -7.22 -22.74
N LEU A 245 5.85 -6.78 -21.68
CA LEU A 245 6.30 -5.67 -20.83
C LEU A 245 7.64 -5.97 -20.16
N ALA A 246 7.82 -7.19 -19.63
CA ALA A 246 9.07 -7.59 -19.02
C ALA A 246 10.24 -7.58 -20.03
N LYS A 247 10.00 -8.08 -21.25
CA LYS A 247 10.99 -8.06 -22.32
C LYS A 247 11.35 -6.63 -22.74
N GLU A 248 10.35 -5.78 -22.93
CA GLU A 248 10.55 -4.37 -23.30
C GLU A 248 11.34 -3.62 -22.22
N ALA A 249 11.02 -3.83 -20.94
CA ALA A 249 11.76 -3.25 -19.83
C ALA A 249 13.23 -3.71 -19.80
N MET A 250 13.51 -4.98 -20.10
CA MET A 250 14.88 -5.49 -20.20
C MET A 250 15.65 -4.88 -21.39
N GLU A 251 15.00 -4.73 -22.55
CA GLU A 251 15.61 -4.12 -23.74
C GLU A 251 15.89 -2.62 -23.55
N GLN A 252 15.03 -1.93 -22.79
CA GLN A 252 15.17 -0.51 -22.47
C GLN A 252 16.03 -0.26 -21.21
N GLY A 253 16.48 -1.32 -20.54
CA GLY A 253 17.35 -1.24 -19.35
C GLY A 253 16.65 -0.68 -18.11
N TYR A 254 15.33 -0.81 -18.01
CA TYR A 254 14.58 -0.35 -16.84
C TYR A 254 14.82 -1.25 -15.63
N GLU A 255 14.85 -0.60 -14.47
CA GLU A 255 14.82 -1.30 -13.19
C GLU A 255 13.49 -2.03 -13.00
N ALA A 256 13.53 -3.16 -12.30
CA ALA A 256 12.35 -3.98 -12.05
C ALA A 256 11.21 -3.19 -11.35
N GLU A 257 11.54 -2.17 -10.56
CA GLU A 257 10.57 -1.29 -9.91
C GLU A 257 9.72 -0.50 -10.92
N THR A 258 10.32 -0.05 -12.02
CA THR A 258 9.63 0.68 -13.09
C THR A 258 8.66 -0.23 -13.83
N LEU A 259 9.05 -1.47 -14.07
CA LEU A 259 8.19 -2.50 -14.69
C LEU A 259 7.00 -2.85 -13.79
N VAL A 260 7.19 -2.93 -12.47
CA VAL A 260 6.09 -3.15 -11.52
C VAL A 260 5.04 -2.04 -11.62
N GLY A 261 5.47 -0.78 -11.79
CA GLY A 261 4.56 0.34 -12.03
C GLY A 261 3.70 0.14 -13.29
N GLN A 262 4.32 -0.26 -14.41
CA GLN A 262 3.61 -0.50 -15.67
C GLN A 262 2.63 -1.69 -15.57
N ILE A 263 3.01 -2.76 -14.87
CA ILE A 263 2.14 -3.92 -14.64
C ILE A 263 0.91 -3.53 -13.82
N LEU A 264 1.09 -2.68 -12.79
CA LEU A 264 -0.02 -2.19 -11.97
C LEU A 264 -0.94 -1.22 -12.73
N ASP A 265 -0.40 -0.43 -13.67
CA ASP A 265 -1.21 0.41 -14.56
C ASP A 265 -2.06 -0.43 -15.53
N GLU A 266 -1.59 -1.61 -15.94
CA GLU A 266 -2.34 -2.55 -16.79
C GLU A 266 -3.36 -3.40 -16.00
N VAL A 267 -3.14 -3.59 -14.69
CA VAL A 267 -4.15 -4.16 -13.78
C VAL A 267 -5.40 -3.28 -13.72
N GLU A 268 -5.24 -1.96 -13.72
CA GLU A 268 -6.38 -1.03 -13.78
C GLU A 268 -7.18 -1.17 -15.10
N GLN A 269 -6.58 -1.76 -16.13
CA GLN A 269 -7.17 -1.96 -17.46
C GLN A 269 -7.80 -3.36 -17.67
N GLY A 270 -7.84 -4.20 -16.63
CA GLY A 270 -8.58 -5.47 -16.65
C GLY A 270 -7.73 -6.74 -16.57
N LEU A 271 -6.46 -6.64 -16.16
CA LEU A 271 -5.64 -7.81 -15.86
C LEU A 271 -6.22 -8.59 -14.66
N ASP A 272 -6.19 -9.93 -14.74
CA ASP A 272 -6.67 -10.80 -13.66
C ASP A 272 -5.76 -10.72 -12.42
N MET A 273 -6.27 -10.11 -11.37
CA MET A 273 -5.58 -9.91 -10.10
C MET A 273 -5.25 -11.20 -9.37
N GLN A 274 -6.10 -12.23 -9.44
CA GLN A 274 -5.83 -13.51 -8.77
C GLN A 274 -4.69 -14.24 -9.47
N LEU A 275 -4.68 -14.22 -10.81
CA LEU A 275 -3.59 -14.78 -11.60
C LEU A 275 -2.28 -14.02 -11.34
N LEU A 276 -2.31 -12.69 -11.24
CA LEU A 276 -1.13 -11.89 -10.95
C LEU A 276 -0.56 -12.16 -9.56
N LEU A 277 -1.43 -12.27 -8.54
CA LEU A 277 -1.00 -12.62 -7.18
C LEU A 277 -0.35 -14.00 -7.13
N PHE A 278 -1.00 -15.01 -7.72
CA PHE A 278 -0.45 -16.37 -7.76
C PHE A 278 0.89 -16.44 -8.52
N THR A 279 0.99 -15.77 -9.66
CA THR A 279 2.24 -15.72 -10.43
C THR A 279 3.34 -14.98 -9.67
N SER A 280 3.03 -13.91 -8.95
CA SER A 280 4.00 -13.20 -8.11
C SER A 280 4.56 -14.08 -6.98
N GLU A 281 3.69 -14.88 -6.33
CA GLU A 281 4.09 -15.82 -5.28
C GLU A 281 4.98 -16.92 -5.84
N ALA A 282 4.60 -17.50 -6.98
CA ALA A 282 5.41 -18.51 -7.68
C ALA A 282 6.79 -17.95 -8.08
N MET A 283 6.85 -16.72 -8.58
CA MET A 283 8.10 -16.06 -8.98
C MET A 283 8.98 -15.71 -7.78
N SER A 284 8.39 -15.30 -6.65
CA SER A 284 9.11 -15.08 -5.39
C SER A 284 9.80 -16.35 -4.88
N LEU A 285 9.15 -17.50 -4.98
CA LEU A 285 9.73 -18.80 -4.64
C LEU A 285 10.77 -19.28 -5.66
N LEU A 286 10.61 -18.90 -6.93
CA LEU A 286 11.51 -19.27 -8.02
C LEU A 286 12.80 -18.43 -8.03
N TYR A 287 12.72 -17.14 -7.73
CA TYR A 287 13.84 -16.20 -7.73
C TYR A 287 15.07 -16.67 -6.94
N PRO A 288 14.98 -17.09 -5.65
CA PRO A 288 16.15 -17.55 -4.91
C PRO A 288 16.78 -18.80 -5.53
N ARG A 289 15.99 -19.67 -6.18
CA ARG A 289 16.50 -20.86 -6.88
C ARG A 289 17.23 -20.49 -8.16
N LEU A 290 16.67 -19.58 -8.96
CA LEU A 290 17.32 -19.08 -10.18
C LEU A 290 18.61 -18.33 -9.85
N LYS A 291 18.60 -17.49 -8.81
CA LYS A 291 19.78 -16.78 -8.32
C LYS A 291 20.86 -17.76 -7.85
N ALA A 292 20.48 -18.80 -7.10
CA ALA A 292 21.42 -19.84 -6.69
C ALA A 292 22.00 -20.63 -7.87
N MET A 293 21.26 -20.77 -8.98
CA MET A 293 21.73 -21.42 -10.21
C MET A 293 22.64 -20.49 -11.05
N SER A 294 22.38 -19.18 -11.08
CA SER A 294 23.23 -18.22 -11.81
C SER A 294 24.61 -18.06 -11.19
N PHE A 295 24.74 -18.24 -9.87
CA PHE A 295 26.03 -18.23 -9.16
C PHE A 295 26.82 -19.55 -9.24
N ARG A 296 26.26 -20.60 -9.88
CA ARG A 296 26.93 -21.90 -10.08
C ARG A 296 27.49 -22.08 -11.50
N ARG A 297 27.44 -21.04 -12.34
CA ARG A 297 28.07 -21.01 -13.67
C ARG A 297 29.33 -20.17 -13.66
#